data_AF-A0A3B8P779-F1
#
_entry.id   AF-A0A3B8P779-F1
#
_cell.length_a   1.000
_cell.length_b   1.000
_cell.length_c   1.000
_cell.angle_alpha   90.00
_cell.angle_beta   90.00
_cell.angle_gamma   90.00
#
_symmetry.space_group_name_H-M   'P 1'
#
loop_
_entity.id
_entity.type
_entity.pdbx_description
1 polymer ?
#
loop_
_entity_poly.entity_id
_entity_poly.type
_entity_poly.pdbx_seq_one_letter_code
_entity_poly.pdbx_strand_id
1 'polypeptide(L)'
;MTDLSRTHGVASQALGLLDGRFFRPPQPDGHVPRPRLCQRLQGGLAGRLLLVNAPAGFGKSSLAIEFCESLPGHWRSLWLGLSQRDADPGRFLERLLEGLQHYCPALGGQAMGLLKMRQRHQPFAFEEWLDSLLDELALYLQADSPLLLVLDDYHLAQGPVLDRCLQFFLNHLPAGLVLLVTSRQRPDWHLARLRLSRQLVELSEQDLRLTPEESLAVIGHPPSGLGGQALDNLIQRSDGWVAGLRFWQLAATEAGEQSGLPQALHGGEGLIRDYLLEEVIDMLPGDVQAFLDDTACRERFCASLCDALRERNDSEAIMRYLQAHQVFLVPLDEHGHWYRYHHLFSDLLRSRPSSQPLSRLHLRACTWFQAQGLLDE
;
A
#
# COMPACT_ATOMS: atom_id res chain seq x y z
N MET A 1 13.10 13.92 44.83
CA MET A 1 13.25 15.40 44.79
C MET A 1 14.10 15.67 43.57
N THR A 2 13.60 16.12 42.44
CA THR A 2 12.66 17.21 42.10
C THR A 2 12.02 16.85 40.75
N ASP A 3 10.72 16.58 40.65
CA ASP A 3 9.63 17.51 40.29
C ASP A 3 9.99 18.56 39.22
N LEU A 4 9.53 18.32 37.99
CA LEU A 4 9.22 19.35 36.99
C LEU A 4 7.91 18.97 36.32
N SER A 5 6.84 19.45 36.95
CA SER A 5 5.48 19.44 36.48
C SER A 5 5.18 20.65 35.58
N ARG A 6 4.32 20.41 34.59
CA ARG A 6 3.39 21.34 33.92
C ARG A 6 3.92 22.32 32.87
N THR A 7 3.41 22.12 31.66
CA THR A 7 2.69 23.16 30.92
C THR A 7 1.47 22.55 30.23
N HIS A 8 0.28 22.97 30.67
CA HIS A 8 -1.01 22.74 30.04
C HIS A 8 -1.44 24.02 29.31
N GLY A 9 -2.19 23.89 28.21
CA GLY A 9 -2.86 25.02 27.54
C GLY A 9 -3.37 24.69 26.14
N VAL A 10 -4.25 23.69 25.98
CA VAL A 10 -5.69 23.86 25.65
C VAL A 10 -5.98 24.28 24.20
N ALA A 11 -6.39 23.30 23.39
CA ALA A 11 -7.52 23.42 22.47
C ALA A 11 -8.44 22.21 22.73
N SER A 12 -9.36 22.41 23.66
CA SER A 12 -10.50 21.53 23.93
C SER A 12 -11.61 21.89 22.97
N GLN A 13 -12.13 20.91 22.21
CA GLN A 13 -13.57 20.66 22.09
C GLN A 13 -13.85 19.36 21.33
N ALA A 14 -14.47 18.41 22.04
CA ALA A 14 -15.18 17.22 21.55
C ALA A 14 -14.38 16.13 20.79
N LEU A 15 -13.27 15.66 21.35
CA LEU A 15 -12.84 14.27 21.13
C LEU A 15 -13.64 13.37 22.06
N GLY A 16 -14.85 12.98 21.62
CA GLY A 16 -15.50 11.79 22.19
C GLY A 16 -14.51 10.64 22.11
N LEU A 17 -14.34 9.88 23.19
CA LEU A 17 -13.39 8.77 23.27
C LEU A 17 -13.62 7.80 22.09
N LEU A 18 -12.88 7.99 21.01
CA LEU A 18 -12.65 6.96 20.01
C LEU A 18 -11.76 5.96 20.72
N ASP A 19 -12.34 4.81 21.07
CA ASP A 19 -11.57 3.61 21.35
C ASP A 19 -10.49 3.51 20.25
N GLY A 20 -9.21 3.31 20.61
CA GLY A 20 -8.06 3.45 19.69
C GLY A 20 -8.13 2.56 18.43
N ARG A 21 -9.18 1.76 18.29
CA ARG A 21 -9.56 0.88 17.18
C ARG A 21 -10.11 1.62 15.94
N PHE A 22 -10.62 2.85 16.09
CA PHE A 22 -11.23 3.66 15.00
C PHE A 22 -10.51 5.00 14.77
N PHE A 23 -9.29 5.11 15.28
CA PHE A 23 -8.51 6.33 15.20
C PHE A 23 -7.90 6.47 13.80
N ARG A 24 -8.26 7.54 13.08
CA ARG A 24 -7.51 7.99 11.90
C ARG A 24 -6.14 8.48 12.39
N PRO A 25 -5.02 7.89 11.93
CA PRO A 25 -3.70 8.37 12.31
C PRO A 25 -3.49 9.82 11.87
N PRO A 26 -2.68 10.61 12.59
CA PRO A 26 -2.30 11.95 12.15
C PRO A 26 -1.45 11.86 10.87
N GLN A 27 -1.42 12.96 10.12
CA GLN A 27 -0.45 13.15 9.05
C GLN A 27 0.97 12.92 9.57
N PRO A 28 1.81 12.16 8.85
CA PRO A 28 3.22 12.04 9.20
C PRO A 28 3.92 13.40 9.16
N ASP A 29 4.91 13.58 10.03
CA ASP A 29 5.75 14.77 9.99
C ASP A 29 6.42 14.92 8.62
N GLY A 30 6.43 16.17 8.13
CA GLY A 30 6.98 16.51 6.84
C GLY A 30 6.10 16.12 5.64
N HIS A 31 4.89 15.57 5.82
CA HIS A 31 3.96 15.20 4.73
C HIS A 31 3.91 16.26 3.62
N VAL A 32 3.99 15.78 2.36
CA VAL A 32 3.89 16.64 1.18
C VAL A 32 2.49 16.49 0.60
N PRO A 33 1.68 17.56 0.58
CA PRO A 33 0.33 17.53 0.03
C PRO A 33 0.34 17.11 -1.45
N ARG A 34 -0.65 16.30 -1.83
CA ARG A 34 -0.80 15.78 -3.20
C ARG A 34 -2.19 16.15 -3.75
N PRO A 35 -2.47 17.46 -3.94
CA PRO A 35 -3.82 17.93 -4.29
C PRO A 35 -4.37 17.32 -5.58
N ARG A 36 -3.51 16.98 -6.55
CA ARG A 36 -3.91 16.28 -7.78
C ARG A 36 -4.55 14.91 -7.54
N LEU A 37 -4.08 14.19 -6.52
CA LEU A 37 -4.59 12.86 -6.17
C LEU A 37 -5.88 12.99 -5.37
N CYS A 38 -5.91 13.91 -4.41
CA CYS A 38 -7.13 14.26 -3.67
C CYS A 38 -8.25 14.71 -4.62
N GLN A 39 -7.95 15.55 -5.61
CA GLN A 39 -8.94 15.99 -6.61
C GLN A 39 -9.50 14.81 -7.43
N ARG A 40 -8.66 13.83 -7.81
CA ARG A 40 -9.12 12.61 -8.48
C ARG A 40 -10.04 11.78 -7.60
N LEU A 41 -9.70 11.64 -6.31
CA LEU A 41 -10.54 10.93 -5.33
C LEU A 41 -11.87 11.68 -5.10
N GLN A 42 -11.84 13.01 -5.04
CA GLN A 42 -13.04 13.85 -4.90
C GLN A 42 -14.01 13.63 -6.06
N GLY A 43 -13.49 13.52 -7.30
CA GLY A 43 -14.30 13.19 -8.48
C GLY A 43 -15.00 11.82 -8.41
N GLY A 44 -14.54 10.92 -7.54
CA GLY A 44 -15.14 9.62 -7.30
C GLY A 44 -16.17 9.55 -6.17
N LEU A 45 -16.41 10.66 -5.44
CA LEU A 45 -17.36 10.69 -4.31
C LEU A 45 -18.82 10.46 -4.73
N ALA A 46 -19.16 10.63 -6.02
CA ALA A 46 -20.46 10.26 -6.57
C ALA A 46 -20.58 8.75 -6.89
N GLY A 47 -19.47 8.01 -6.79
CA GLY A 47 -19.38 6.58 -7.04
C GLY A 47 -19.60 5.73 -5.79
N ARG A 48 -19.01 4.54 -5.78
CA ARG A 48 -19.08 3.58 -4.68
C ARG A 48 -17.73 3.24 -4.08
N LEU A 49 -16.68 3.22 -4.91
CA LEU A 49 -15.36 2.75 -4.53
C LEU A 49 -14.25 3.69 -5.00
N LEU A 50 -13.40 4.05 -4.06
CA LEU A 50 -12.10 4.67 -4.26
C LEU A 50 -11.04 3.62 -3.87
N LEU A 51 -10.25 3.15 -4.82
CA LEU A 51 -9.22 2.13 -4.59
C LEU A 51 -7.83 2.73 -4.79
N VAL A 52 -6.98 2.68 -3.76
CA VAL A 52 -5.58 3.11 -3.80
C VAL A 52 -4.70 1.87 -3.69
N ASN A 53 -4.13 1.44 -4.80
CA ASN A 53 -3.36 0.19 -4.90
C ASN A 53 -1.94 0.45 -5.40
N ALA A 54 -0.96 0.29 -4.51
CA ALA A 54 0.45 0.52 -4.78
C ALA A 54 1.35 -0.25 -3.77
N PRO A 55 2.60 -0.56 -4.12
CA PRO A 55 3.54 -1.21 -3.21
C PRO A 55 3.75 -0.46 -1.87
N ALA A 56 4.50 -1.09 -0.97
CA ALA A 56 4.94 -0.48 0.28
C ALA A 56 5.70 0.85 0.02
N GLY A 57 5.49 1.85 0.88
CA GLY A 57 6.24 3.10 0.82
C GLY A 57 5.84 4.13 -0.25
N PHE A 58 4.75 3.92 -1.01
CA PHE A 58 4.23 4.93 -1.97
C PHE A 58 3.29 5.99 -1.36
N GLY A 59 3.07 5.97 -0.03
CA GLY A 59 2.26 6.99 0.66
C GLY A 59 0.75 6.79 0.58
N LYS A 60 0.27 5.54 0.44
CA LYS A 60 -1.18 5.23 0.35
C LYS A 60 -1.97 5.71 1.56
N SER A 61 -1.54 5.35 2.77
CA SER A 61 -2.20 5.74 4.01
C SER A 61 -2.14 7.26 4.21
N SER A 62 -0.99 7.89 3.93
CA SER A 62 -0.85 9.36 3.96
C SER A 62 -1.81 10.06 3.01
N LEU A 63 -1.99 9.54 1.78
CA LEU A 63 -2.98 10.06 0.85
C LEU A 63 -4.41 9.87 1.35
N ALA A 64 -4.73 8.72 1.95
CA ALA A 64 -6.06 8.48 2.52
C ALA A 64 -6.35 9.43 3.70
N ILE A 65 -5.36 9.72 4.56
CA ILE A 65 -5.47 10.71 5.64
C ILE A 65 -5.71 12.11 5.03
N GLU A 66 -4.88 12.52 4.07
CA GLU A 66 -5.00 13.82 3.37
C GLU A 66 -6.38 13.97 2.74
N PHE A 67 -6.85 12.92 2.07
CA PHE A 67 -8.15 12.93 1.44
C PHE A 67 -9.27 13.13 2.45
N CYS A 68 -9.23 12.40 3.57
CA CYS A 68 -10.17 12.56 4.68
C CYS A 68 -10.14 13.97 5.29
N GLU A 69 -8.99 14.64 5.33
CA GLU A 69 -8.87 16.04 5.77
C GLU A 69 -9.42 17.03 4.74
N SER A 70 -9.33 16.69 3.46
CA SER A 70 -9.84 17.49 2.34
C SER A 70 -11.32 17.25 2.01
N LEU A 71 -12.01 16.38 2.77
CA LEU A 71 -13.41 16.07 2.54
C LEU A 71 -14.27 17.34 2.70
N PRO A 72 -15.34 17.50 1.90
CA PRO A 72 -16.27 18.60 2.09
C PRO A 72 -16.87 18.54 3.50
N GLY A 73 -17.09 19.68 4.17
CA GLY A 73 -17.45 19.71 5.60
C GLY A 73 -18.77 19.03 6.02
N HIS A 74 -19.59 18.60 5.06
CA HIS A 74 -20.80 17.81 5.31
C HIS A 74 -20.53 16.29 5.31
N TRP A 75 -19.36 15.84 4.83
CA TRP A 75 -18.97 14.44 4.85
C TRP A 75 -18.46 14.03 6.23
N ARG A 76 -18.73 12.77 6.57
CA ARG A 76 -18.12 12.09 7.72
C ARG A 76 -17.15 11.02 7.21
N SER A 77 -16.15 10.66 8.01
CA SER A 77 -15.22 9.59 7.67
C SER A 77 -15.04 8.61 8.83
N LEU A 78 -15.26 7.32 8.59
CA LEU A 78 -14.98 6.23 9.52
C LEU A 78 -13.70 5.51 9.07
N TRP A 79 -12.69 5.44 9.94
CA TRP A 79 -11.41 4.82 9.63
C TRP A 79 -11.25 3.44 10.28
N LEU A 80 -10.98 2.42 9.46
CA LEU A 80 -10.63 1.06 9.88
C LEU A 80 -9.23 0.71 9.40
N GLY A 81 -8.25 0.82 10.30
CA GLY A 81 -6.92 0.23 10.10
C GLY A 81 -7.00 -1.28 10.27
N LEU A 82 -6.67 -2.01 9.22
CA LEU A 82 -6.74 -3.46 9.17
C LEU A 82 -5.42 -4.10 9.60
N SER A 83 -5.53 -5.31 10.15
CA SER A 83 -4.42 -6.11 10.62
C SER A 83 -4.66 -7.58 10.26
N GLN A 84 -3.65 -8.44 10.41
CA GLN A 84 -3.79 -9.88 10.18
C GLN A 84 -4.91 -10.52 11.02
N ARG A 85 -5.27 -9.93 12.17
CA ARG A 85 -6.36 -10.44 13.01
C ARG A 85 -7.72 -10.26 12.33
N ASP A 86 -7.86 -9.25 11.48
CA ASP A 86 -9.10 -8.93 10.77
C ASP A 86 -9.30 -9.85 9.54
N ALA A 87 -8.36 -10.76 9.27
CA ALA A 87 -8.57 -11.86 8.33
C ALA A 87 -9.66 -12.85 8.78
N ASP A 88 -10.01 -12.90 10.09
CA ASP A 88 -11.25 -13.56 10.52
C ASP A 88 -12.45 -12.66 10.17
N PRO A 89 -13.36 -13.12 9.28
CA PRO A 89 -14.47 -12.28 8.81
C PRO A 89 -15.39 -11.82 9.94
N GLY A 90 -15.63 -12.64 10.97
CA GLY A 90 -16.50 -12.22 12.07
C GLY A 90 -15.91 -11.09 12.89
N ARG A 91 -14.60 -11.11 13.15
CA ARG A 91 -13.90 -10.00 13.79
C ARG A 91 -13.95 -8.73 12.95
N PHE A 92 -13.74 -8.85 11.64
CA PHE A 92 -13.87 -7.72 10.73
C PHE A 92 -15.29 -7.12 10.76
N LEU A 93 -16.32 -7.97 10.64
CA LEU A 93 -17.73 -7.54 10.65
C LEU A 93 -18.13 -6.92 11.99
N GLU A 94 -17.65 -7.46 13.10
CA GLU A 94 -17.85 -6.89 14.44
C GLU A 94 -17.24 -5.48 14.53
N ARG A 95 -15.99 -5.30 14.09
CA ARG A 95 -15.34 -3.98 14.06
C ARG A 95 -16.05 -3.01 13.12
N LEU A 96 -16.49 -3.46 11.95
CA LEU A 96 -17.25 -2.65 11.02
C LEU A 96 -18.53 -2.13 11.69
N LEU A 97 -19.29 -3.01 12.35
CA LEU A 97 -20.51 -2.64 13.06
C LEU A 97 -20.23 -1.69 14.22
N GLU A 98 -19.24 -1.98 15.07
CA GLU A 98 -18.81 -1.09 16.17
C GLU A 98 -18.46 0.32 15.65
N GLY A 99 -17.74 0.40 14.54
CA GLY A 99 -17.37 1.67 13.92
C GLY A 99 -18.58 2.45 13.40
N LEU A 100 -19.52 1.76 12.74
CA LEU A 100 -20.75 2.37 12.23
C LEU A 100 -21.67 2.82 13.38
N GLN A 101 -21.71 2.08 14.49
CA GLN A 101 -22.47 2.43 15.69
C GLN A 101 -22.01 3.74 16.33
N HIS A 102 -20.78 4.18 16.10
CA HIS A 102 -20.33 5.50 16.56
C HIS A 102 -21.13 6.64 15.93
N TYR A 103 -21.62 6.46 14.69
CA TYR A 103 -22.46 7.43 13.99
C TYR A 103 -23.94 7.14 14.14
N CYS A 104 -24.29 5.86 14.25
CA CYS A 104 -25.67 5.39 14.36
C CYS A 104 -25.80 4.44 15.58
N PRO A 105 -25.92 4.94 16.82
CA PRO A 105 -25.88 4.09 18.02
C PRO A 105 -26.96 3.00 18.10
N ALA A 106 -28.07 3.18 17.40
CA ALA A 106 -29.16 2.21 17.33
C ALA A 106 -28.93 1.08 16.29
N LEU A 107 -27.89 1.21 15.45
CA LEU A 107 -27.62 0.30 14.33
C LEU A 107 -27.25 -1.11 14.80
N GLY A 108 -27.81 -2.12 14.14
CA GLY A 108 -27.27 -3.48 14.13
C GLY A 108 -27.40 -4.23 15.46
N GLY A 109 -28.40 -3.91 16.28
CA GLY A 109 -28.69 -4.66 17.51
C GLY A 109 -28.94 -6.16 17.24
N GLN A 110 -29.71 -6.48 16.18
CA GLN A 110 -29.94 -7.85 15.73
C GLN A 110 -28.69 -8.45 15.07
N ALA A 111 -28.02 -7.67 14.22
CA ALA A 111 -26.79 -8.05 13.54
C ALA A 111 -25.69 -8.47 14.54
N MET A 112 -25.48 -7.71 15.61
CA MET A 112 -24.52 -8.05 16.66
C MET A 112 -24.87 -9.38 17.35
N GLY A 113 -26.15 -9.66 17.58
CA GLY A 113 -26.62 -10.93 18.14
C GLY A 113 -26.23 -12.13 17.27
N LEU A 114 -26.42 -12.02 15.95
CA LEU A 114 -26.04 -13.07 15.00
C LEU A 114 -24.53 -13.30 14.95
N LEU A 115 -23.71 -12.25 15.01
CA LEU A 115 -22.25 -12.39 15.09
C LEU A 115 -21.80 -13.12 16.36
N LYS A 116 -22.42 -12.81 17.51
CA LYS A 116 -22.07 -13.46 18.79
C LYS A 116 -22.46 -14.94 18.84
N MET A 117 -23.48 -15.35 18.08
CA MET A 117 -23.89 -16.75 17.96
C MET A 117 -23.06 -17.53 16.94
N ARG A 118 -22.23 -16.86 16.12
CA ARG A 118 -21.36 -17.51 15.13
C ARG A 118 -20.36 -18.43 15.81
N GLN A 119 -20.29 -19.67 15.32
CA GLN A 119 -19.17 -20.56 15.60
C GLN A 119 -18.09 -20.37 14.54
N ARG A 120 -16.84 -20.10 14.95
CA ARG A 120 -15.72 -19.81 14.02
C ARG A 120 -15.49 -20.88 12.95
N HIS A 121 -15.86 -22.13 13.23
CA HIS A 121 -15.65 -23.27 12.35
C HIS A 121 -16.82 -23.55 11.39
N GLN A 122 -17.92 -22.81 11.49
CA GLN A 122 -19.07 -23.00 10.60
C GLN A 122 -19.14 -21.91 9.53
N PRO A 123 -19.64 -22.23 8.32
CA PRO A 123 -19.98 -21.24 7.32
C PRO A 123 -20.94 -20.21 7.91
N PHE A 124 -20.56 -18.94 7.86
CA PHE A 124 -21.40 -17.84 8.30
C PHE A 124 -22.08 -17.22 7.08
N ALA A 125 -23.41 -17.10 7.10
CA ALA A 125 -24.19 -16.43 6.08
C ALA A 125 -23.99 -14.90 6.18
N PHE A 126 -22.80 -14.44 5.81
CA PHE A 126 -22.43 -13.03 5.89
C PHE A 126 -23.29 -12.18 4.97
N GLU A 127 -23.84 -12.73 3.89
CA GLU A 127 -24.71 -12.03 2.96
C GLU A 127 -25.99 -11.55 3.66
N GLU A 128 -26.72 -12.45 4.34
CA GLU A 128 -27.94 -12.07 5.09
C GLU A 128 -27.65 -11.06 6.20
N TRP A 129 -26.51 -11.24 6.86
CA TRP A 129 -26.05 -10.31 7.90
C TRP A 129 -25.75 -8.92 7.34
N LEU A 130 -25.01 -8.85 6.23
CA LEU A 130 -24.65 -7.59 5.57
C LEU A 130 -25.88 -6.92 4.99
N ASP A 131 -26.78 -7.67 4.35
CA ASP A 131 -28.02 -7.13 3.76
C ASP A 131 -28.88 -6.45 4.83
N SER A 132 -29.11 -7.13 5.96
CA SER A 132 -29.84 -6.57 7.10
C SER A 132 -29.16 -5.31 7.67
N LEU A 133 -27.83 -5.33 7.81
CA LEU A 133 -27.08 -4.17 8.31
C LEU A 133 -27.15 -2.99 7.33
N LEU A 134 -27.00 -3.25 6.03
CA LEU A 134 -26.99 -2.22 4.99
C LEU A 134 -28.37 -1.59 4.81
N ASP A 135 -29.43 -2.39 4.86
CA ASP A 135 -30.81 -1.89 4.85
C ASP A 135 -31.08 -0.99 6.06
N GLU A 136 -30.65 -1.40 7.25
CA GLU A 136 -30.80 -0.58 8.45
C GLU A 136 -29.96 0.70 8.36
N LEU A 137 -28.72 0.60 7.87
CA LEU A 137 -27.83 1.75 7.67
C LEU A 137 -28.41 2.74 6.65
N ALA A 138 -29.08 2.27 5.61
CA ALA A 138 -29.73 3.11 4.60
C ALA A 138 -30.80 4.04 5.20
N LEU A 139 -31.43 3.66 6.32
CA LEU A 139 -32.41 4.50 7.02
C LEU A 139 -31.76 5.68 7.77
N TYR A 140 -30.47 5.55 8.12
CA TYR A 140 -29.73 6.58 8.85
C TYR A 140 -28.87 7.47 7.95
N LEU A 141 -28.45 6.97 6.78
CA LEU A 141 -27.68 7.75 5.82
C LEU A 141 -28.54 8.84 5.20
N GLN A 142 -28.14 10.08 5.43
CA GLN A 142 -28.79 11.26 4.85
C GLN A 142 -27.96 11.77 3.69
N ALA A 143 -28.63 12.26 2.64
CA ALA A 143 -27.96 12.85 1.47
C ALA A 143 -27.05 14.04 1.86
N ASP A 144 -27.44 14.79 2.90
CA ASP A 144 -26.70 15.96 3.38
C ASP A 144 -25.56 15.61 4.35
N SER A 145 -25.39 14.33 4.70
CA SER A 145 -24.31 13.88 5.59
C SER A 145 -23.78 12.48 5.19
N PRO A 146 -23.21 12.34 3.98
CA PRO A 146 -22.65 11.09 3.50
C PRO A 146 -21.45 10.64 4.33
N LEU A 147 -21.19 9.34 4.31
CA LEU A 147 -20.13 8.67 5.04
C LEU A 147 -19.10 8.10 4.07
N LEU A 148 -17.83 8.42 4.29
CA LEU A 148 -16.69 7.73 3.72
C LEU A 148 -16.20 6.66 4.70
N LEU A 149 -16.31 5.39 4.33
CA LEU A 149 -15.70 4.29 5.08
C LEU A 149 -14.31 4.02 4.50
N VAL A 150 -13.28 4.14 5.34
CA VAL A 150 -11.88 3.89 4.95
C VAL A 150 -11.43 2.53 5.49
N LEU A 151 -10.98 1.66 4.60
CA LEU A 151 -10.29 0.40 4.91
C LEU A 151 -8.81 0.58 4.56
N ASP A 152 -7.99 0.83 5.57
CA ASP A 152 -6.55 1.01 5.39
C ASP A 152 -5.82 -0.31 5.57
N ASP A 153 -4.85 -0.58 4.69
CA ASP A 153 -4.03 -1.79 4.65
C ASP A 153 -4.81 -3.09 4.44
N TYR A 154 -5.74 -3.10 3.49
CA TYR A 154 -6.59 -4.27 3.19
C TYR A 154 -5.83 -5.57 2.93
N HIS A 155 -4.70 -5.51 2.25
CA HIS A 155 -3.81 -6.65 2.02
C HIS A 155 -3.46 -7.47 3.29
N LEU A 156 -3.51 -6.88 4.49
CA LEU A 156 -3.25 -7.58 5.76
C LEU A 156 -4.42 -8.49 6.19
N ALA A 157 -5.64 -8.16 5.81
CA ALA A 157 -6.86 -8.92 6.13
C ALA A 157 -7.40 -9.73 4.94
N GLN A 158 -6.84 -9.51 3.75
CA GLN A 158 -7.30 -10.09 2.51
C GLN A 158 -7.34 -11.62 2.56
N GLY A 159 -8.43 -12.18 2.04
CA GLY A 159 -8.64 -13.62 1.94
C GLY A 159 -9.96 -13.93 1.24
N PRO A 160 -10.15 -15.16 0.75
CA PRO A 160 -11.25 -15.49 -0.15
C PRO A 160 -12.64 -15.27 0.46
N VAL A 161 -12.78 -15.39 1.79
CA VAL A 161 -14.05 -15.11 2.47
C VAL A 161 -14.29 -13.62 2.60
N LEU A 162 -13.27 -12.85 3.03
CA LEU A 162 -13.40 -11.40 3.20
C LEU A 162 -13.58 -10.68 1.86
N ASP A 163 -12.92 -11.15 0.79
CA ASP A 163 -13.12 -10.65 -0.57
C ASP A 163 -14.58 -10.84 -1.01
N ARG A 164 -15.20 -11.99 -0.73
CA ARG A 164 -16.64 -12.18 -0.99
C ARG A 164 -17.52 -11.27 -0.13
N CYS A 165 -17.20 -11.09 1.15
CA CYS A 165 -17.93 -10.17 2.03
C CYS A 165 -17.90 -8.74 1.47
N LEU A 166 -16.72 -8.23 1.10
CA LEU A 166 -16.58 -6.88 0.57
C LEU A 166 -17.15 -6.74 -0.85
N GLN A 167 -17.06 -7.77 -1.67
CA GLN A 167 -17.72 -7.79 -2.97
C GLN A 167 -19.24 -7.68 -2.83
N PHE A 168 -19.84 -8.40 -1.87
CA PHE A 168 -21.25 -8.28 -1.53
C PHE A 168 -21.56 -6.88 -1.01
N PHE A 169 -20.79 -6.39 -0.03
CA PHE A 169 -20.94 -5.05 0.52
C PHE A 169 -20.95 -3.97 -0.57
N LEU A 170 -19.98 -3.98 -1.50
CA LEU A 170 -19.88 -3.05 -2.62
C LEU A 170 -21.10 -3.08 -3.55
N ASN A 171 -21.61 -4.27 -3.84
CA ASN A 171 -22.77 -4.46 -4.70
C ASN A 171 -24.07 -3.91 -4.07
N HIS A 172 -24.14 -3.92 -2.74
CA HIS A 172 -25.32 -3.53 -1.97
C HIS A 172 -25.17 -2.20 -1.22
N LEU A 173 -24.05 -1.48 -1.43
CA LEU A 173 -23.79 -0.19 -0.78
C LEU A 173 -25.00 0.77 -0.94
N PRO A 174 -25.56 1.29 0.17
CA PRO A 174 -26.62 2.28 0.13
C PRO A 174 -26.11 3.63 -0.38
N ALA A 175 -27.04 4.47 -0.83
CA ALA A 175 -26.70 5.83 -1.23
C ALA A 175 -26.17 6.63 -0.03
N GLY A 176 -25.15 7.46 -0.27
CA GLY A 176 -24.49 8.23 0.80
C GLY A 176 -23.40 7.47 1.55
N LEU A 177 -23.05 6.24 1.15
CA LEU A 177 -21.87 5.52 1.64
C LEU A 177 -20.87 5.27 0.50
N VAL A 178 -19.63 5.71 0.69
CA VAL A 178 -18.51 5.48 -0.25
C VAL A 178 -17.41 4.73 0.48
N LEU A 179 -16.80 3.76 -0.20
CA LEU A 179 -15.67 2.99 0.32
C LEU A 179 -14.35 3.53 -0.23
N LEU A 180 -13.40 3.87 0.64
CA LEU A 180 -12.00 4.10 0.29
C LEU A 180 -11.18 2.92 0.80
N VAL A 181 -10.45 2.25 -0.09
CA VAL A 181 -9.60 1.11 0.28
C VAL A 181 -8.16 1.38 -0.13
N THR A 182 -7.23 1.17 0.79
CA THR A 182 -5.80 1.11 0.47
C THR A 182 -5.32 -0.34 0.51
N SER A 183 -4.46 -0.70 -0.44
CA SER A 183 -3.89 -2.06 -0.49
C SER A 183 -2.51 -2.07 -1.16
N ARG A 184 -1.66 -3.04 -0.79
CA ARG A 184 -0.38 -3.32 -1.47
C ARG A 184 -0.53 -4.27 -2.65
N GLN A 185 -1.64 -4.99 -2.70
CA GLN A 185 -1.96 -5.92 -3.76
C GLN A 185 -3.40 -5.70 -4.19
N ARG A 186 -3.69 -5.96 -5.45
CA ARG A 186 -5.03 -5.75 -5.97
C ARG A 186 -5.99 -6.74 -5.32
N PRO A 187 -7.11 -6.29 -4.70
CA PRO A 187 -8.13 -7.20 -4.21
C PRO A 187 -8.74 -8.03 -5.35
N ASP A 188 -9.10 -9.28 -5.08
CA ASP A 188 -9.75 -10.16 -6.08
C ASP A 188 -11.25 -9.87 -6.18
N TRP A 189 -11.57 -8.61 -6.49
CA TRP A 189 -12.93 -8.10 -6.63
C TRP A 189 -13.31 -7.98 -8.10
N HIS A 190 -14.58 -8.19 -8.41
CA HIS A 190 -15.18 -8.01 -9.72
C HIS A 190 -15.45 -6.53 -10.01
N LEU A 191 -14.37 -5.78 -10.25
CA LEU A 191 -14.39 -4.33 -10.44
C LEU A 191 -14.89 -3.85 -11.80
N ALA A 192 -15.01 -4.74 -12.79
CA ALA A 192 -15.33 -4.37 -14.18
C ALA A 192 -16.66 -3.62 -14.32
N ARG A 193 -17.69 -4.05 -13.59
CA ARG A 193 -19.01 -3.40 -13.59
C ARG A 193 -18.95 -2.00 -13.01
N LEU A 194 -18.29 -1.82 -11.86
CA LEU A 194 -18.13 -0.51 -11.22
C LEU A 194 -17.34 0.45 -12.12
N ARG A 195 -16.34 -0.05 -12.85
CA ARG A 195 -15.60 0.75 -13.84
C ARG A 195 -16.49 1.20 -14.99
N LEU A 196 -17.29 0.30 -15.57
CA LEU A 196 -18.21 0.62 -16.67
C LEU A 196 -19.25 1.66 -16.24
N SER A 197 -19.78 1.55 -15.03
CA SER A 197 -20.76 2.49 -14.48
C SER A 197 -20.16 3.76 -13.88
N ARG A 198 -18.84 4.00 -14.02
CA ARG A 198 -18.12 5.14 -13.43
C ARG A 198 -18.31 5.28 -11.91
N GLN A 199 -18.46 4.16 -11.22
CA GLN A 199 -18.58 4.07 -9.75
C GLN A 199 -17.26 3.70 -9.06
N LEU A 200 -16.18 3.56 -9.83
CA LEU A 200 -14.83 3.25 -9.36
C LEU A 200 -13.85 4.35 -9.79
N VAL A 201 -13.10 4.87 -8.82
CA VAL A 201 -11.82 5.56 -9.06
C VAL A 201 -10.71 4.67 -8.53
N GLU A 202 -9.73 4.35 -9.38
CA GLU A 202 -8.57 3.55 -9.03
C GLU A 202 -7.31 4.40 -9.21
N LEU A 203 -6.48 4.45 -8.16
CA LEU A 203 -5.14 5.04 -8.17
C LEU A 203 -4.13 3.91 -8.04
N SER A 204 -3.28 3.78 -9.06
CA SER A 204 -2.21 2.80 -9.15
C SER A 204 -0.88 3.34 -8.62
N GLU A 205 0.12 2.47 -8.50
CA GLU A 205 1.51 2.87 -8.25
C GLU A 205 1.97 4.02 -9.16
N GLN A 206 1.66 3.96 -10.45
CA GLN A 206 2.08 4.99 -11.42
C GLN A 206 1.48 6.36 -11.08
N ASP A 207 0.22 6.38 -10.62
CA ASP A 207 -0.42 7.61 -10.18
C ASP A 207 0.21 8.17 -8.90
N LEU A 208 0.60 7.26 -7.99
CA LEU A 208 1.20 7.56 -6.69
C LEU A 208 2.69 7.89 -6.75
N ARG A 209 3.38 7.72 -7.88
CA ARG A 209 4.77 8.19 -8.02
C ARG A 209 4.82 9.70 -7.83
N LEU A 210 5.79 10.16 -7.06
CA LEU A 210 6.01 11.58 -6.85
C LEU A 210 6.36 12.23 -8.19
N THR A 211 5.76 13.38 -8.47
CA THR A 211 6.22 14.25 -9.56
C THR A 211 7.58 14.86 -9.18
N PRO A 212 8.35 15.40 -10.13
CA PRO A 212 9.60 16.09 -9.80
C PRO A 212 9.42 17.21 -8.76
N GLU A 213 8.31 17.96 -8.85
CA GLU A 213 7.94 18.99 -7.89
C GLU A 213 7.66 18.42 -6.49
N GLU A 214 6.87 17.33 -6.42
CA GLU A 214 6.58 16.63 -5.17
C GLU A 214 7.85 16.01 -4.56
N SER A 215 8.75 15.45 -5.37
CA SER A 215 10.04 14.90 -4.93
C SER A 215 10.94 15.96 -4.31
N LEU A 216 11.04 17.14 -4.94
CA LEU A 216 11.79 18.26 -4.38
C LEU A 216 11.16 18.75 -3.07
N ALA A 217 9.84 18.80 -2.98
CA ALA A 217 9.14 19.16 -1.75
C ALA A 217 9.38 18.15 -0.62
N VAL A 218 9.46 16.84 -0.93
CA VAL A 218 9.76 15.80 0.07
C VAL A 218 11.17 15.97 0.61
N ILE A 219 12.13 16.23 -0.28
CA ILE A 219 13.54 16.49 0.08
C ILE A 219 13.66 17.78 0.90
N GLY A 220 12.80 18.77 0.62
CA GLY A 220 12.78 20.05 1.30
C GLY A 220 14.00 20.89 0.95
N HIS A 221 14.76 21.31 1.96
CA HIS A 221 16.03 22.02 1.75
C HIS A 221 17.18 21.00 1.73
N PRO A 222 17.74 20.68 0.55
CA PRO A 222 18.90 19.79 0.51
C PRO A 222 20.07 20.41 1.29
N PRO A 223 20.85 19.62 2.05
CA PRO A 223 22.02 20.10 2.77
C PRO A 223 23.01 20.80 1.82
N SER A 224 23.63 21.86 2.35
CA SER A 224 24.64 22.68 1.69
C SER A 224 25.71 21.81 1.03
N GLY A 225 25.68 21.67 -0.30
CA GLY A 225 26.67 20.90 -1.05
C GLY A 225 26.12 19.84 -2.00
N LEU A 226 24.84 19.46 -1.89
CA LEU A 226 24.20 18.64 -2.93
C LEU A 226 24.16 19.43 -4.25
N GLY A 227 25.14 19.18 -5.11
CA GLY A 227 25.13 19.67 -6.48
C GLY A 227 23.94 19.06 -7.24
N GLY A 228 23.47 19.75 -8.28
CA GLY A 228 22.30 19.34 -9.06
C GLY A 228 22.35 17.88 -9.55
N GLN A 229 23.53 17.41 -10.00
CA GLN A 229 23.68 16.04 -10.50
C GLN A 229 23.43 14.94 -9.45
N ALA A 230 23.81 15.15 -8.19
CA ALA A 230 23.60 14.17 -7.13
C ALA A 230 22.12 14.10 -6.72
N LEU A 231 21.46 15.26 -6.69
CA LEU A 231 20.03 15.38 -6.44
C LEU A 231 19.20 14.76 -7.58
N ASP A 232 19.58 15.04 -8.83
CA ASP A 232 18.95 14.47 -10.02
C ASP A 232 19.07 12.94 -10.02
N ASN A 233 20.25 12.40 -9.66
CA ASN A 233 20.48 10.97 -9.54
C ASN A 233 19.60 10.36 -8.43
N LEU A 234 19.50 10.99 -7.26
CA LEU A 234 18.63 10.53 -6.17
C LEU A 234 17.17 10.49 -6.61
N ILE A 235 16.67 11.54 -7.25
CA ILE A 235 15.30 11.61 -7.75
C ILE A 235 15.07 10.51 -8.79
N GLN A 236 15.99 10.32 -9.73
CA GLN A 236 15.92 9.27 -10.74
C GLN A 236 15.93 7.86 -10.12
N ARG A 237 16.83 7.57 -9.17
CA ARG A 237 16.90 6.26 -8.50
C ARG A 237 15.69 5.99 -7.63
N SER A 238 15.12 7.03 -7.02
CA SER A 238 13.88 6.91 -6.25
C SER A 238 12.69 6.57 -7.14
N ASP A 239 12.72 7.01 -8.40
CA ASP A 239 11.64 6.82 -9.39
C ASP A 239 10.26 7.26 -8.82
N GLY A 240 10.27 8.28 -7.96
CA GLY A 240 9.08 8.80 -7.29
C GLY A 240 8.60 7.99 -6.07
N TRP A 241 9.40 7.06 -5.54
CA TRP A 241 9.11 6.31 -4.32
C TRP A 241 9.28 7.18 -3.07
N VAL A 242 8.17 7.43 -2.37
CA VAL A 242 8.11 8.36 -1.23
C VAL A 242 9.02 7.91 -0.08
N ALA A 243 8.92 6.65 0.33
CA ALA A 243 9.71 6.13 1.45
C ALA A 243 11.22 6.22 1.19
N GLY A 244 11.67 5.95 -0.04
CA GLY A 244 13.07 6.07 -0.41
C GLY A 244 13.63 7.48 -0.19
N LEU A 245 12.91 8.50 -0.65
CA LEU A 245 13.32 9.90 -0.44
C LEU A 245 13.25 10.32 1.04
N ARG A 246 12.31 9.77 1.81
CA ARG A 246 12.20 10.03 3.25
C ARG A 246 13.33 9.41 4.06
N PHE A 247 13.70 8.17 3.80
CA PHE A 247 14.82 7.53 4.47
C PHE A 247 16.13 8.24 4.16
N TRP A 248 16.29 8.71 2.92
CA TRP A 248 17.41 9.57 2.58
C TRP A 248 17.39 10.89 3.38
N GLN A 249 16.25 11.57 3.46
CA GLN A 249 16.11 12.82 4.23
C GLN A 249 16.40 12.60 5.73
N LEU A 250 15.94 11.49 6.29
CA LEU A 250 16.18 11.12 7.68
C LEU A 250 17.68 10.92 7.92
N ALA A 251 18.35 10.13 7.08
CA ALA A 251 19.80 9.92 7.17
C ALA A 251 20.59 11.22 7.00
N ALA A 252 20.18 12.11 6.10
CA ALA A 252 20.81 13.42 5.93
C ALA A 252 20.68 14.32 7.17
N THR A 253 19.53 14.26 7.85
CA THR A 253 19.28 15.02 9.09
C THR A 253 20.14 14.49 10.25
N GLU A 254 20.24 13.17 10.38
CA GLU A 254 21.05 12.51 11.43
C GLU A 254 22.56 12.70 11.25
N ALA A 255 23.02 12.71 10.01
CA ALA A 255 24.42 12.93 9.69
C ALA A 255 24.86 14.39 10.04
N GLY A 256 23.93 15.35 9.99
CA GLY A 256 24.18 16.77 10.28
C GLY A 256 24.95 17.50 9.18
N GLU A 257 24.93 18.84 9.18
CA GLU A 257 25.52 19.68 8.11
C GLU A 257 27.05 19.50 7.91
N GLN A 258 27.75 18.93 8.89
CA GLN A 258 29.21 18.80 8.89
C GLN A 258 29.74 17.46 8.35
N SER A 259 28.88 16.45 8.24
CA SER A 259 29.24 15.19 7.59
C SER A 259 28.97 15.30 6.09
N GLY A 260 29.97 14.96 5.29
CA GLY A 260 29.86 15.12 3.84
C GLY A 260 28.71 14.28 3.26
N LEU A 261 28.21 14.72 2.09
CA LEU A 261 27.23 14.04 1.25
C LEU A 261 27.36 12.51 1.15
N PRO A 262 28.58 11.91 1.09
CA PRO A 262 28.70 10.47 1.05
C PRO A 262 28.07 9.80 2.28
N GLN A 263 28.23 10.35 3.48
CA GLN A 263 27.77 9.70 4.71
C GLN A 263 26.23 9.66 4.80
N ALA A 264 25.56 10.75 4.38
CA ALA A 264 24.10 10.79 4.27
C ALA A 264 23.56 9.81 3.22
N LEU A 265 24.23 9.69 2.07
CA LEU A 265 23.86 8.73 1.03
C LEU A 265 23.99 7.28 1.52
N HIS A 266 25.09 6.93 2.18
CA HIS A 266 25.30 5.58 2.72
C HIS A 266 24.32 5.25 3.86
N GLY A 267 24.02 6.22 4.74
CA GLY A 267 23.01 6.06 5.79
C GLY A 267 21.60 5.84 5.22
N GLY A 268 21.24 6.63 4.20
CA GLY A 268 19.96 6.48 3.49
C GLY A 268 19.83 5.12 2.80
N GLU A 269 20.90 4.65 2.15
CA GLU A 269 20.94 3.32 1.54
C GLU A 269 20.76 2.19 2.58
N GLY A 270 21.32 2.36 3.79
CA GLY A 270 21.11 1.44 4.92
C GLY A 270 19.65 1.37 5.38
N LEU A 271 19.03 2.52 5.65
CA LEU A 271 17.62 2.58 6.08
C LEU A 271 16.65 2.06 5.01
N ILE A 272 16.91 2.38 3.73
CA ILE A 272 16.15 1.85 2.60
C ILE A 272 16.25 0.32 2.54
N ARG A 273 17.46 -0.21 2.75
CA ARG A 273 17.72 -1.65 2.77
C ARG A 273 16.97 -2.34 3.89
N ASP A 274 17.05 -1.83 5.12
CA ASP A 274 16.37 -2.42 6.28
C ASP A 274 14.85 -2.42 6.07
N TYR A 275 14.30 -1.31 5.58
CA TYR A 275 12.87 -1.23 5.25
C TYR A 275 12.46 -2.25 4.18
N LEU A 276 13.18 -2.34 3.05
CA LEU A 276 12.84 -3.27 1.98
C LEU A 276 13.01 -4.74 2.41
N LEU A 277 13.93 -5.03 3.34
CA LEU A 277 14.05 -6.36 3.93
C LEU A 277 12.81 -6.69 4.77
N GLU A 278 12.49 -5.86 5.75
CA GLU A 278 11.43 -6.13 6.73
C GLU A 278 10.02 -6.07 6.11
N GLU A 279 9.75 -5.06 5.29
CA GLU A 279 8.40 -4.77 4.78
C GLU A 279 8.07 -5.43 3.45
N VAL A 280 9.09 -5.93 2.75
CA VAL A 280 8.92 -6.57 1.44
C VAL A 280 9.47 -7.98 1.45
N ILE A 281 10.79 -8.18 1.63
CA ILE A 281 11.42 -9.49 1.39
C ILE A 281 11.03 -10.53 2.44
N ASP A 282 11.08 -10.19 3.72
CA ASP A 282 10.83 -11.12 4.83
C ASP A 282 9.37 -11.60 4.87
N MET A 283 8.48 -10.85 4.22
CA MET A 283 7.07 -11.18 4.06
C MET A 283 6.80 -12.16 2.91
N LEU A 284 7.79 -12.44 2.05
CA LEU A 284 7.64 -13.33 0.90
C LEU A 284 7.88 -14.80 1.26
N PRO A 285 7.21 -15.74 0.56
CA PRO A 285 7.53 -17.16 0.63
C PRO A 285 9.00 -17.44 0.30
N GLY A 286 9.60 -18.44 0.96
CA GLY A 286 11.04 -18.71 0.84
C GLY A 286 11.51 -19.10 -0.57
N ASP A 287 10.65 -19.72 -1.37
CA ASP A 287 10.90 -20.02 -2.79
C ASP A 287 10.92 -18.75 -3.66
N VAL A 288 10.09 -17.78 -3.34
CA VAL A 288 10.09 -16.45 -3.98
C VAL A 288 11.32 -15.65 -3.56
N GLN A 289 11.72 -15.69 -2.29
CA GLN A 289 12.97 -15.06 -1.84
C GLN A 289 14.19 -15.64 -2.59
N ALA A 290 14.29 -16.97 -2.70
CA ALA A 290 15.37 -17.62 -3.44
C ALA A 290 15.36 -17.25 -4.93
N PHE A 291 14.18 -17.07 -5.54
CA PHE A 291 14.07 -16.55 -6.91
C PHE A 291 14.67 -15.16 -7.04
N LEU A 292 14.35 -14.24 -6.13
CA LEU A 292 14.89 -12.88 -6.14
C LEU A 292 16.41 -12.90 -6.01
N ASP A 293 16.94 -13.68 -5.08
CA ASP A 293 18.39 -13.79 -4.82
C ASP A 293 19.14 -14.39 -6.04
N ASP A 294 18.57 -15.38 -6.72
CA ASP A 294 19.19 -16.00 -7.90
C ASP A 294 19.14 -15.13 -9.17
N THR A 295 18.15 -14.25 -9.28
CA THR A 295 17.92 -13.42 -10.48
C THR A 295 18.42 -11.98 -10.33
N ALA A 296 18.80 -11.57 -9.11
CA ALA A 296 19.35 -10.26 -8.76
C ALA A 296 20.51 -9.77 -9.65
N CYS A 297 21.30 -10.70 -10.17
CA CYS A 297 22.46 -10.41 -11.03
C CYS A 297 22.09 -9.95 -12.45
N ARG A 298 20.82 -10.04 -12.85
CA ARG A 298 20.35 -9.63 -14.18
C ARG A 298 19.81 -8.20 -14.16
N GLU A 299 20.15 -7.42 -15.18
CA GLU A 299 19.57 -6.08 -15.38
C GLU A 299 18.15 -6.16 -15.95
N ARG A 300 17.92 -7.11 -16.86
CA ARG A 300 16.60 -7.48 -17.36
C ARG A 300 16.46 -8.99 -17.45
N PHE A 301 15.25 -9.49 -17.28
CA PHE A 301 14.95 -10.91 -17.34
C PHE A 301 13.52 -11.19 -17.82
N CYS A 302 13.34 -12.39 -18.35
CA CYS A 302 12.04 -12.98 -18.66
C CYS A 302 11.94 -14.37 -18.00
N ALA A 303 10.74 -14.93 -17.92
CA ALA A 303 10.52 -16.21 -17.23
C ALA A 303 11.43 -17.34 -17.74
N SER A 304 11.57 -17.47 -19.06
CA SER A 304 12.40 -18.52 -19.66
C SER A 304 13.90 -18.35 -19.40
N LEU A 305 14.41 -17.12 -19.26
CA LEU A 305 15.78 -16.87 -18.82
C LEU A 305 15.95 -17.25 -17.34
N CYS A 306 14.99 -16.88 -16.49
CA CYS A 306 15.02 -17.25 -15.08
C CYS A 306 14.98 -18.77 -14.86
N ASP A 307 14.21 -19.49 -15.68
CA ASP A 307 14.15 -20.96 -15.67
C ASP A 307 15.51 -21.57 -16.04
N ALA A 308 16.16 -21.04 -17.07
CA ALA A 308 17.51 -21.45 -17.46
C ALA A 308 18.55 -21.15 -16.38
N LEU A 309 18.46 -19.99 -15.71
CA LEU A 309 19.34 -19.59 -14.62
C LEU A 309 19.21 -20.53 -13.41
N ARG A 310 17.97 -20.83 -13.01
CA ARG A 310 17.64 -21.56 -11.78
C ARG A 310 17.59 -23.09 -11.98
N GLU A 311 17.60 -23.56 -13.23
CA GLU A 311 17.30 -24.96 -13.60
C GLU A 311 15.95 -25.44 -13.04
N ARG A 312 14.95 -24.58 -13.16
CA ARG A 312 13.57 -24.83 -12.72
C ARG A 312 12.61 -24.39 -13.83
N ASN A 313 11.34 -24.76 -13.70
CA ASN A 313 10.28 -24.40 -14.66
C ASN A 313 9.12 -23.64 -13.96
N ASP A 314 9.41 -22.99 -12.84
CA ASP A 314 8.43 -22.29 -11.99
C ASP A 314 8.57 -20.76 -12.04
N SER A 315 9.52 -20.23 -12.83
CA SER A 315 9.81 -18.79 -12.86
C SER A 315 8.62 -17.96 -13.33
N GLU A 316 7.88 -18.46 -14.30
CA GLU A 316 6.66 -17.81 -14.80
C GLU A 316 5.60 -17.67 -13.69
N ALA A 317 5.41 -18.71 -12.85
CA ALA A 317 4.46 -18.65 -11.75
C ALA A 317 4.92 -17.67 -10.65
N ILE A 318 6.22 -17.67 -10.34
CA ILE A 318 6.82 -16.75 -9.37
C ILE A 318 6.75 -15.30 -9.87
N MET A 319 7.02 -15.05 -11.15
CA MET A 319 6.91 -13.71 -11.73
C MET A 319 5.47 -13.18 -11.67
N ARG A 320 4.48 -14.02 -12.00
CA ARG A 320 3.06 -13.67 -11.83
C ARG A 320 2.72 -13.36 -10.37
N TYR A 321 3.28 -14.12 -9.43
CA TYR A 321 3.13 -13.84 -8.00
C TYR A 321 3.72 -12.45 -7.64
N LEU A 322 4.95 -12.16 -8.05
CA LEU A 322 5.61 -10.87 -7.81
C LEU A 322 4.81 -9.70 -8.38
N GLN A 323 4.23 -9.86 -9.58
CA GLN A 323 3.37 -8.84 -10.18
C GLN A 323 2.07 -8.63 -9.39
N ALA A 324 1.40 -9.73 -9.03
CA ALA A 324 0.14 -9.67 -8.28
C ALA A 324 0.31 -8.99 -6.90
N HIS A 325 1.46 -9.23 -6.26
CA HIS A 325 1.81 -8.66 -4.95
C HIS A 325 2.61 -7.35 -5.04
N GLN A 326 2.76 -6.80 -6.25
CA GLN A 326 3.48 -5.54 -6.54
C GLN A 326 4.89 -5.47 -5.91
N VAL A 327 5.67 -6.55 -6.03
CA VAL A 327 7.02 -6.67 -5.44
C VAL A 327 8.07 -6.00 -6.34
N PHE A 328 7.93 -4.68 -6.52
CA PHE A 328 8.92 -3.81 -7.19
C PHE A 328 9.44 -4.33 -8.55
N LEU A 329 8.57 -5.01 -9.31
CA LEU A 329 8.85 -5.52 -10.65
C LEU A 329 8.33 -4.53 -11.69
N VAL A 330 9.21 -4.09 -12.59
CA VAL A 330 8.89 -3.10 -13.62
C VAL A 330 8.87 -3.80 -14.99
N PRO A 331 7.72 -3.82 -15.71
CA PRO A 331 7.67 -4.32 -17.07
C PRO A 331 8.47 -3.39 -18.01
N LEU A 332 9.21 -3.99 -18.93
CA LEU A 332 10.03 -3.29 -19.94
C LEU A 332 9.40 -3.26 -21.32
N ASP A 333 8.35 -4.05 -21.54
CA ASP A 333 7.59 -4.11 -22.78
C ASP A 333 6.08 -4.15 -22.51
N GLU A 334 5.29 -3.84 -23.54
CA GLU A 334 3.82 -3.82 -23.45
C GLU A 334 3.21 -5.22 -23.31
N HIS A 335 3.96 -6.26 -23.71
CA HIS A 335 3.49 -7.63 -23.66
C HIS A 335 3.75 -8.31 -22.31
N GLY A 336 4.53 -7.69 -21.42
CA GLY A 336 4.93 -8.27 -20.14
C GLY A 336 5.83 -9.50 -20.30
N HIS A 337 6.79 -9.47 -21.24
CA HIS A 337 7.77 -10.55 -21.40
C HIS A 337 9.05 -10.23 -20.65
N TRP A 338 9.56 -9.01 -20.78
CA TRP A 338 10.77 -8.54 -20.13
C TRP A 338 10.46 -7.66 -18.93
N TYR A 339 11.25 -7.87 -17.88
CA TYR A 339 11.12 -7.18 -16.62
C TYR A 339 12.49 -6.78 -16.09
N ARG A 340 12.47 -5.79 -15.21
CA ARG A 340 13.58 -5.47 -14.32
C ARG A 340 13.06 -5.25 -12.91
N TYR A 341 13.96 -5.32 -11.94
CA TYR A 341 13.67 -4.80 -10.61
C TYR A 341 13.73 -3.27 -10.60
N HIS A 342 12.97 -2.66 -9.69
CA HIS A 342 13.13 -1.26 -9.34
C HIS A 342 14.58 -0.99 -8.87
N HIS A 343 15.15 0.17 -9.18
CA HIS A 343 16.59 0.45 -8.96
C HIS A 343 17.05 0.18 -7.52
N LEU A 344 16.38 0.80 -6.54
CA LEU A 344 16.70 0.62 -5.11
C LEU A 344 16.50 -0.82 -4.62
N PHE A 345 15.54 -1.54 -5.20
CA PHE A 345 15.31 -2.95 -4.87
C PHE A 345 16.40 -3.84 -5.48
N SER A 346 16.83 -3.56 -6.71
CA SER A 346 17.95 -4.25 -7.36
C SER A 346 19.26 -4.09 -6.59
N ASP A 347 19.53 -2.90 -6.05
CA ASP A 347 20.74 -2.63 -5.27
C ASP A 347 20.77 -3.47 -3.99
N LEU A 348 19.63 -3.58 -3.31
CA LEU A 348 19.47 -4.48 -2.17
C LEU A 348 19.69 -5.94 -2.56
N LEU A 349 19.01 -6.43 -3.60
CA LEU A 349 19.10 -7.83 -4.01
C LEU A 349 20.53 -8.22 -4.41
N ARG A 350 21.29 -7.33 -5.05
CA ARG A 350 22.70 -7.58 -5.40
C ARG A 350 23.64 -7.64 -4.19
N SER A 351 23.25 -7.03 -3.06
CA SER A 351 23.98 -7.13 -1.80
C SER A 351 23.73 -8.45 -1.04
N ARG A 352 22.72 -9.22 -1.47
CA ARG A 352 22.32 -10.48 -0.83
C ARG A 352 23.07 -11.66 -1.47
N PRO A 353 23.42 -12.69 -0.70
CA PRO A 353 24.05 -13.88 -1.24
C PRO A 353 23.06 -14.68 -2.08
N SER A 354 23.41 -14.97 -3.34
CA SER A 354 22.65 -15.89 -4.19
C SER A 354 22.80 -17.33 -3.71
N SER A 355 21.80 -18.17 -3.97
CA SER A 355 21.88 -19.60 -3.61
C SER A 355 22.90 -20.36 -4.45
N GLN A 356 23.25 -19.79 -5.61
CA GLN A 356 24.19 -20.37 -6.58
C GLN A 356 25.37 -19.42 -6.84
N PRO A 357 26.57 -19.92 -7.16
CA PRO A 357 27.71 -19.08 -7.54
C PRO A 357 27.39 -18.22 -8.77
N LEU A 358 27.70 -16.91 -8.69
CA LEU A 358 27.46 -15.96 -9.79
C LEU A 358 28.03 -16.44 -11.13
N SER A 359 29.23 -17.04 -11.14
CA SER A 359 29.86 -17.57 -12.36
C SER A 359 28.98 -18.61 -13.07
N ARG A 360 28.28 -19.45 -12.31
CA ARG A 360 27.38 -20.47 -12.86
C ARG A 360 26.11 -19.84 -13.44
N LEU A 361 25.57 -18.82 -12.77
CA LEU A 361 24.43 -18.04 -13.26
C LEU A 361 24.79 -17.31 -14.56
N HIS A 362 25.95 -16.65 -14.64
CA HIS A 362 26.40 -16.00 -15.87
C HIS A 362 26.55 -16.99 -17.04
N LEU A 363 27.18 -18.15 -16.82
CA LEU A 363 27.37 -19.15 -17.88
C LEU A 363 26.05 -19.68 -18.43
N ARG A 364 25.05 -19.90 -17.57
CA ARG A 364 23.70 -20.30 -17.98
C ARG A 364 22.98 -19.21 -18.76
N ALA A 365 23.07 -17.96 -18.30
CA ALA A 365 22.52 -16.82 -19.04
C ALA A 365 23.12 -16.73 -20.45
N CYS A 366 24.45 -16.79 -20.58
CA CYS A 366 25.12 -16.75 -21.88
C CYS A 366 24.68 -17.89 -22.79
N THR A 367 24.53 -19.10 -22.25
CA THR A 367 24.04 -20.27 -23.02
C THR A 367 22.62 -20.05 -23.52
N TRP A 368 21.76 -19.46 -22.69
CA TRP A 368 20.38 -19.12 -23.06
C TRP A 368 20.33 -18.00 -24.10
N PHE A 369 21.07 -16.90 -23.91
CA PHE A 369 21.14 -15.79 -24.86
C PHE A 369 21.66 -16.24 -26.24
N GLN A 370 22.68 -17.11 -26.26
CA GLN A 370 23.16 -17.73 -27.50
C GLN A 370 22.07 -18.55 -28.21
N ALA A 371 21.29 -19.34 -27.46
CA ALA A 371 20.19 -20.12 -28.02
C ALA A 371 19.03 -19.25 -28.56
N GLN A 372 18.82 -18.06 -27.99
CA GLN A 372 17.81 -17.09 -28.44
C GLN A 372 18.31 -16.13 -29.54
N GLY A 373 19.60 -16.19 -29.90
CA GLY A 373 20.20 -15.28 -30.89
C GLY A 373 20.44 -13.86 -30.39
N LEU A 374 20.44 -13.64 -29.07
CA LEU A 374 20.63 -12.34 -28.43
C LEU A 374 22.09 -12.17 -27.99
N LEU A 375 23.01 -12.06 -28.95
CA LEU A 375 24.45 -12.12 -28.70
C LEU A 375 25.08 -10.82 -28.17
N ASP A 376 24.35 -9.70 -28.27
CA ASP A 376 24.79 -8.37 -27.79
C ASP A 376 24.41 -8.12 -26.32
N GLU A 377 23.81 -9.11 -25.66
CA GLU A 377 23.42 -9.13 -24.24
C GLU A 377 24.31 -10.07 -23.41
#